data_AF-A0A846ZT88-F1
#
_entry.id   AF-A0A846ZT88-F1
#
_cell.length_a   1.000
_cell.length_b   1.000
_cell.length_c   1.000
_cell.angle_alpha   90.00
_cell.angle_beta   90.00
_cell.angle_gamma   90.00
#
_symmetry.space_group_name_H-M   'P 1'
#
loop_
_entity.id
_entity.type
_entity.pdbx_description
1 polymer ?
#
loop_
_entity_poly.entity_id
_entity_poly.type
_entity_poly.pdbx_seq_one_letter_code
_entity_poly.pdbx_strand_id
1 'polypeptide(L)'
;VIEEVSFFSKLLKAVSFTYKIISSAEATSNNANLTGILFGTRGKGKNIEEIIFNARTKGLSEETKKTLVLGSYVLQEENQEKTFLNAQRIRRLIVDKINSLFEYYDGFIIPVTDQNNYLAIANFGGYPSITIPINTKSLAINITGPILKDSEVLNMAYKIEEYFAKGSDLNV
;
A
#
# COMPACT_ATOMS: atom_id res chain seq x y z
N VAL A 1 16.52 0.10 -22.24
CA VAL A 1 16.84 1.56 -22.18
C VAL A 1 16.24 2.08 -20.88
N ILE A 2 16.90 3.00 -20.19
CA ILE A 2 16.39 3.59 -18.95
C ILE A 2 16.25 5.09 -19.19
N GLU A 3 15.06 5.62 -18.97
CA GLU A 3 14.75 7.04 -19.14
C GLU A 3 14.19 7.61 -17.83
N GLU A 4 14.62 8.81 -17.48
CA GLU A 4 14.06 9.53 -16.34
C GLU A 4 12.74 10.18 -16.77
N VAL A 5 11.66 9.84 -16.07
CA VAL A 5 10.34 10.39 -16.34
C VAL A 5 9.93 11.31 -15.19
N SER A 6 9.65 12.58 -15.52
CA SER A 6 9.08 13.50 -14.55
C SER A 6 7.65 13.07 -14.19
N PHE A 7 7.44 12.73 -12.93
CA PHE A 7 6.13 12.41 -12.39
C PHE A 7 5.60 13.57 -11.55
N PHE A 8 4.30 13.88 -11.65
CA PHE A 8 3.67 14.99 -10.94
C PHE A 8 3.91 14.91 -9.42
N SER A 9 4.74 15.82 -8.90
CA SER A 9 5.13 15.85 -7.49
C SER A 9 3.94 15.94 -6.52
N LYS A 10 2.83 16.57 -6.95
CA LYS A 10 1.59 16.63 -6.18
C LYS A 10 0.93 15.26 -6.00
N LEU A 11 0.91 14.44 -7.06
CA LEU A 11 0.32 13.10 -7.00
C LEU A 11 1.16 12.16 -6.13
N LEU A 12 2.49 12.19 -6.26
CA LEU A 12 3.39 11.39 -5.41
C LEU A 12 3.20 11.69 -3.93
N LYS A 13 3.10 12.97 -3.56
CA LYS A 13 2.84 13.38 -2.17
C LYS A 13 1.47 12.91 -1.66
N ALA A 14 0.49 12.74 -2.55
CA ALA A 14 -0.85 12.30 -2.18
C ALA A 14 -0.92 10.79 -1.91
N VAL A 15 -0.02 9.97 -2.50
CA VAL A 15 -0.05 8.49 -2.42
C VAL A 15 -0.23 8.00 -0.98
N SER A 16 0.63 8.44 -0.05
CA SER A 16 0.60 7.99 1.34
C SER A 16 -0.74 8.29 2.04
N PHE A 17 -1.28 9.50 1.83
CA PHE A 17 -2.54 9.92 2.43
C PHE A 17 -3.73 9.18 1.81
N THR A 18 -3.77 9.08 0.49
CA THR A 18 -4.79 8.32 -0.24
C THR A 18 -4.83 6.88 0.23
N TYR A 19 -3.66 6.25 0.38
CA TYR A 19 -3.56 4.87 0.84
C TYR A 19 -4.07 4.74 2.27
N LYS A 20 -3.66 5.63 3.19
CA LYS A 20 -4.10 5.56 4.59
C LYS A 20 -5.62 5.73 4.71
N ILE A 21 -6.24 6.65 3.96
CA ILE A 21 -7.70 6.85 3.99
C ILE A 21 -8.43 5.59 3.48
N ILE A 22 -8.07 5.11 2.29
CA ILE A 22 -8.74 3.96 1.66
C ILE A 22 -8.54 2.69 2.50
N SER A 23 -7.30 2.38 2.85
CA SER A 23 -6.99 1.19 3.66
C SER A 23 -7.63 1.21 5.04
N SER A 24 -7.75 2.38 5.68
CA SER A 24 -8.42 2.48 6.99
C SER A 24 -9.92 2.23 6.86
N ALA A 25 -10.57 2.81 5.84
CA ALA A 25 -11.99 2.58 5.57
C ALA A 25 -12.28 1.10 5.27
N GLU A 26 -11.48 0.48 4.39
CA GLU A 26 -11.59 -0.94 4.05
C GLU A 26 -11.32 -1.83 5.28
N ALA A 27 -10.29 -1.50 6.08
CA ALA A 27 -9.99 -2.23 7.30
C ALA A 27 -11.14 -2.17 8.31
N THR A 28 -11.84 -1.04 8.43
CA THR A 28 -13.02 -0.92 9.29
C THR A 28 -14.13 -1.85 8.86
N SER A 29 -14.47 -1.86 7.57
CA SER A 29 -15.51 -2.74 7.03
C SER A 29 -15.12 -4.22 7.16
N ASN A 30 -13.90 -4.57 6.75
CA ASN A 30 -13.42 -5.96 6.75
C ASN A 30 -13.33 -6.55 8.16
N ASN A 31 -12.94 -5.75 9.15
CA ASN A 31 -12.80 -6.19 10.54
C ASN A 31 -14.05 -5.92 11.40
N ALA A 32 -15.18 -5.56 10.81
CA ALA A 32 -16.44 -5.36 11.55
C ALA A 32 -16.93 -6.68 12.18
N ASN A 33 -16.63 -7.81 11.57
CA ASN A 33 -16.97 -9.15 12.05
C ASN A 33 -16.22 -9.58 13.32
N LEU A 34 -15.10 -8.92 13.67
CA LEU A 34 -14.30 -9.21 14.86
C LEU A 34 -15.02 -8.75 16.13
N THR A 35 -16.06 -9.48 16.49
CA THR A 35 -17.01 -9.17 17.57
C THR A 35 -16.79 -10.02 18.82
N GLY A 36 -16.05 -11.13 18.71
CA GLY A 36 -15.89 -12.10 19.81
C GLY A 36 -17.13 -12.95 20.09
N ILE A 37 -18.16 -12.90 19.23
CA ILE A 37 -19.39 -13.69 19.34
C ILE A 37 -19.24 -15.03 18.61
N LEU A 38 -18.90 -14.98 17.33
CA LEU A 38 -18.77 -16.16 16.47
C LEU A 38 -17.43 -16.87 16.69
N PHE A 39 -16.36 -16.09 16.84
CA PHE A 39 -14.99 -16.58 16.97
C PHE A 39 -14.09 -15.56 17.67
N GLY A 40 -12.91 -16.02 18.08
CA GLY A 40 -11.88 -15.20 18.72
C GLY A 40 -12.12 -14.98 20.22
N THR A 41 -11.45 -13.98 20.77
CA THR A 41 -11.49 -13.66 22.20
C THR A 41 -12.86 -13.09 22.58
N ARG A 42 -13.58 -13.79 23.45
CA ARG A 42 -14.87 -13.33 23.95
C ARG A 42 -14.70 -12.25 25.03
N GLY A 43 -15.38 -11.12 24.85
CA GLY A 43 -15.45 -10.07 25.86
C GLY A 43 -16.35 -10.47 27.03
N LYS A 44 -16.09 -9.91 28.21
CA LYS A 44 -17.03 -9.97 29.34
C LYS A 44 -18.07 -8.85 29.18
N GLY A 45 -19.31 -9.08 29.60
CA GLY A 45 -20.36 -8.06 29.54
C GLY A 45 -21.73 -8.64 29.86
N LYS A 46 -22.68 -7.78 30.24
CA LYS A 46 -24.08 -8.16 30.54
C LYS A 46 -24.95 -8.19 29.28
N ASN A 47 -24.58 -7.43 28.26
CA ASN A 47 -25.28 -7.33 26.98
C ASN A 47 -24.30 -7.55 25.80
N ILE A 48 -24.85 -7.66 24.60
CA ILE A 48 -24.07 -7.93 23.37
C ILE A 48 -23.08 -6.80 23.09
N GLU A 49 -23.49 -5.54 23.25
CA GLU A 49 -22.63 -4.38 22.99
C GLU A 49 -21.39 -4.36 23.89
N GLU A 50 -21.54 -4.61 25.19
CA GLU A 50 -20.43 -4.70 26.14
C GLU A 50 -19.48 -5.85 25.79
N ILE A 51 -20.03 -7.00 25.38
CA ILE A 51 -19.22 -8.15 24.94
C ILE A 51 -18.38 -7.77 23.72
N ILE A 52 -19.00 -7.15 22.70
CA ILE A 52 -18.30 -6.72 21.48
C ILE A 52 -17.24 -5.67 21.80
N PHE A 53 -17.59 -4.66 22.59
CA PHE A 53 -16.69 -3.57 22.96
C PHE A 53 -15.46 -4.12 23.71
N ASN A 54 -15.68 -4.97 24.71
CA ASN A 54 -14.59 -5.54 25.50
C ASN A 54 -13.75 -6.54 24.71
N ALA A 55 -14.36 -7.31 23.79
CA ALA A 55 -13.65 -8.21 22.89
C ALA A 55 -12.69 -7.41 22.00
N ARG A 56 -13.17 -6.35 21.35
CA ARG A 56 -12.38 -5.49 20.46
C ARG A 56 -11.32 -4.70 21.21
N THR A 57 -11.64 -4.20 22.40
CA THR A 57 -10.70 -3.39 23.20
C THR A 57 -9.49 -4.20 23.65
N LYS A 58 -9.70 -5.45 24.06
CA LYS A 58 -8.63 -6.35 24.52
C LYS A 58 -7.94 -7.11 23.39
N GLY A 59 -8.68 -7.43 22.33
CA GLY A 59 -8.19 -8.26 21.22
C GLY A 59 -7.45 -7.50 20.13
N LEU A 60 -7.62 -6.18 20.03
CA LEU A 60 -7.00 -5.37 18.99
C LEU A 60 -5.84 -4.53 19.55
N SER A 61 -4.76 -4.43 18.78
CA SER A 61 -3.63 -3.55 19.08
C SER A 61 -4.06 -2.08 19.04
N GLU A 62 -3.30 -1.20 19.71
CA GLU A 62 -3.54 0.25 19.66
C GLU A 62 -3.52 0.81 18.23
N GLU A 63 -2.60 0.35 17.39
CA GLU A 63 -2.49 0.83 16.00
C GLU A 63 -3.68 0.37 15.14
N THR A 64 -4.15 -0.85 15.36
CA THR A 64 -5.37 -1.35 14.72
C THR A 64 -6.57 -0.53 15.16
N LYS A 65 -6.72 -0.24 16.46
CA LYS A 65 -7.82 0.58 16.98
C LYS A 65 -7.81 1.99 16.37
N LYS A 66 -6.65 2.66 16.30
CA LYS A 66 -6.51 3.96 15.63
C LYS A 66 -6.93 3.91 14.16
N THR A 67 -6.51 2.88 13.45
CA THR A 67 -6.86 2.67 12.04
C THR A 67 -8.37 2.50 11.87
N LEU A 68 -9.01 1.70 12.74
CA LEU A 68 -10.45 1.49 12.68
C LEU A 68 -11.24 2.75 13.02
N VAL A 69 -10.78 3.53 14.01
CA VAL A 69 -11.39 4.83 14.38
C VAL A 69 -11.29 5.81 13.20
N LEU A 70 -10.12 5.92 12.57
CA LEU A 70 -9.94 6.75 11.38
C LEU A 70 -10.84 6.27 10.23
N GLY A 71 -10.91 4.96 10.00
CA GLY A 71 -11.78 4.35 9.00
C GLY A 71 -13.26 4.67 9.22
N SER A 72 -13.73 4.57 10.48
CA SER A 72 -15.10 4.96 10.83
C SER A 72 -15.34 6.45 10.59
N TYR A 73 -14.40 7.31 10.97
CA TYR A 73 -14.50 8.76 10.76
C TYR A 73 -14.61 9.15 9.28
N VAL A 74 -13.80 8.54 8.41
CA VAL A 74 -13.84 8.84 6.96
C VAL A 74 -15.07 8.26 6.26
N LEU A 75 -15.74 7.27 6.86
CA LEU A 75 -16.95 6.66 6.33
C LEU A 75 -18.24 7.31 6.86
N GLN A 76 -18.16 8.19 7.86
CA GLN A 76 -19.30 8.99 8.30
C GLN A 76 -19.82 9.87 7.16
N GLU A 77 -21.14 9.96 7.02
CA GLU A 77 -21.84 10.62 5.92
C GLU A 77 -21.34 12.07 5.72
N GLU A 78 -21.10 12.80 6.81
CA GLU A 78 -20.66 14.20 6.77
C GLU A 78 -19.24 14.37 6.20
N ASN A 79 -18.41 13.34 6.33
CA ASN A 79 -16.99 13.36 5.92
C ASN A 79 -16.73 12.60 4.61
N GLN A 80 -17.61 11.66 4.24
CA GLN A 80 -17.36 10.64 3.22
C GLN A 80 -17.01 11.24 1.85
N GLU A 81 -17.74 12.28 1.43
CA GLU A 81 -17.50 12.96 0.15
C GLU A 81 -16.12 13.63 0.10
N LYS A 82 -15.76 14.36 1.16
CA LYS A 82 -14.50 15.14 1.23
C LYS A 82 -13.28 14.27 1.47
N THR A 83 -13.46 13.08 2.06
CA THR A 83 -12.37 12.18 2.46
C THR A 83 -12.31 10.95 1.57
N PHE A 84 -13.13 9.93 1.82
CA PHE A 84 -13.06 8.62 1.15
C PHE A 84 -13.29 8.72 -0.36
N LEU A 85 -14.36 9.39 -0.80
CA LEU A 85 -14.66 9.50 -2.23
C LEU A 85 -13.62 10.36 -2.97
N ASN A 86 -13.15 11.44 -2.34
CA ASN A 86 -12.04 12.22 -2.88
C ASN A 86 -10.74 11.40 -2.97
N ALA A 87 -10.42 10.57 -1.98
CA ALA A 87 -9.28 9.67 -2.02
C ALA A 87 -9.40 8.66 -3.16
N GLN A 88 -10.59 8.09 -3.41
CA GLN A 88 -10.84 7.21 -4.56
C GLN A 88 -10.64 7.93 -5.91
N ARG A 89 -11.04 9.20 -6.02
CA ARG A 89 -10.77 10.02 -7.22
C ARG A 89 -9.26 10.22 -7.43
N ILE A 90 -8.52 10.53 -6.37
CA ILE A 90 -7.04 10.65 -6.44
C ILE A 90 -6.39 9.33 -6.83
N ARG A 91 -6.83 8.19 -6.24
CA ARG A 91 -6.36 6.86 -6.61
C ARG A 91 -6.53 6.62 -8.11
N ARG A 92 -7.69 6.98 -8.68
CA ARG A 92 -7.95 6.85 -10.12
C ARG A 92 -6.97 7.70 -10.93
N LEU A 93 -6.76 8.96 -10.59
CA LEU A 93 -5.79 9.82 -11.28
C LEU A 93 -4.36 9.26 -11.27
N ILE A 94 -3.95 8.65 -10.14
CA ILE A 94 -2.63 7.99 -10.04
C ILE A 94 -2.58 6.78 -10.98
N VAL A 95 -3.60 5.92 -10.95
CA VAL A 95 -3.69 4.72 -11.79
C VAL A 95 -3.69 5.08 -13.27
N ASP A 96 -4.54 6.02 -13.68
CA ASP A 96 -4.64 6.48 -15.08
C ASP A 96 -3.29 7.02 -15.57
N LYS A 97 -2.59 7.78 -14.72
CA LYS A 97 -1.27 8.32 -15.07
C LYS A 97 -0.24 7.21 -15.23
N ILE A 98 -0.20 6.22 -14.34
CA ILE A 98 0.74 5.09 -14.44
C ILE A 98 0.42 4.23 -15.67
N ASN A 99 -0.86 3.96 -15.94
CA ASN A 99 -1.27 3.25 -17.15
C ASN A 99 -0.82 3.97 -18.42
N SER A 100 -0.93 5.31 -18.47
CA SER A 100 -0.41 6.10 -19.60
C SER A 100 1.10 5.99 -19.77
N LEU A 101 1.86 5.70 -18.70
CA LEU A 101 3.30 5.44 -18.80
C LEU A 101 3.58 4.04 -19.31
N PHE A 102 2.77 3.06 -18.92
CA PHE A 102 2.91 1.68 -19.41
C PHE A 102 2.61 1.53 -20.92
N GLU A 103 2.04 2.53 -21.58
CA GLU A 103 1.95 2.57 -23.05
C GLU A 103 3.32 2.75 -23.72
N TYR A 104 4.30 3.32 -23.01
CA TYR A 104 5.62 3.65 -23.53
C TYR A 104 6.76 2.88 -22.85
N TYR A 105 6.52 2.34 -21.66
CA TYR A 105 7.54 1.68 -20.83
C TYR A 105 7.06 0.33 -20.30
N ASP A 106 7.96 -0.65 -20.27
CA ASP A 106 7.67 -2.00 -19.75
C ASP A 106 7.63 -2.08 -18.21
N GLY A 107 8.00 -0.98 -17.52
CA GLY A 107 8.03 -0.91 -16.07
C GLY A 107 8.67 0.37 -15.57
N PHE A 108 8.63 0.56 -14.25
CA PHE A 108 9.35 1.64 -13.57
C PHE A 108 10.07 1.12 -12.33
N ILE A 109 11.08 1.88 -11.90
CA ILE A 109 11.91 1.58 -10.73
C ILE A 109 11.81 2.75 -9.75
N ILE A 110 11.60 2.44 -8.48
CA ILE A 110 11.56 3.44 -7.39
C ILE A 110 12.40 2.97 -6.19
N PRO A 111 13.03 3.89 -5.44
CA PRO A 111 13.69 3.53 -4.19
C PRO A 111 12.66 3.15 -3.13
N VAL A 112 13.01 2.17 -2.30
CA VAL A 112 12.22 1.82 -1.11
C VAL A 112 12.66 2.75 0.02
N THR A 113 11.75 3.58 0.52
CA THR A 113 12.04 4.57 1.56
C THR A 113 10.97 4.54 2.64
N ASP A 114 11.36 4.73 3.90
CA ASP A 114 10.42 4.74 5.04
C ASP A 114 9.53 5.99 5.08
N GLN A 115 9.99 7.10 4.51
CA GLN A 115 9.30 8.39 4.61
C GLN A 115 8.08 8.51 3.69
N ASN A 116 8.11 7.86 2.52
CA ASN A 116 7.06 7.96 1.53
C ASN A 116 6.65 6.58 1.05
N ASN A 117 5.34 6.29 1.10
CA ASN A 117 4.79 5.01 0.68
C ASN A 117 4.56 4.97 -0.84
N TYR A 118 5.60 5.16 -1.64
CA TYR A 118 5.49 5.09 -3.11
C TYR A 118 5.11 3.69 -3.60
N LEU A 119 5.39 2.66 -2.81
CA LEU A 119 5.01 1.26 -3.10
C LEU A 119 3.49 1.08 -3.20
N ALA A 120 2.69 1.93 -2.53
CA ALA A 120 1.24 1.88 -2.63
C ALA A 120 0.70 2.15 -4.04
N ILE A 121 1.50 2.72 -4.95
CA ILE A 121 1.13 2.88 -6.36
C ILE A 121 0.81 1.52 -6.99
N ALA A 122 1.62 0.50 -6.70
CA ALA A 122 1.38 -0.86 -7.19
C ALA A 122 0.05 -1.41 -6.64
N ASN A 123 -0.22 -1.23 -5.35
CA ASN A 123 -1.48 -1.66 -4.72
C ASN A 123 -2.71 -0.98 -5.33
N PHE A 124 -2.61 0.30 -5.70
CA PHE A 124 -3.72 1.03 -6.29
C PHE A 124 -4.13 0.51 -7.66
N GLY A 125 -3.16 0.21 -8.51
CA GLY A 125 -3.39 -0.30 -9.87
C GLY A 125 -3.47 -1.82 -9.98
N GLY A 126 -3.13 -2.55 -8.91
CA GLY A 126 -3.01 -4.01 -8.97
C GLY A 126 -1.83 -4.45 -9.83
N TYR A 127 -0.75 -3.68 -9.83
CA TYR A 127 0.43 -3.92 -10.66
C TYR A 127 1.35 -4.97 -10.01
N PRO A 128 1.90 -5.92 -10.77
CA PRO A 128 2.96 -6.78 -10.26
C PRO A 128 4.18 -5.93 -9.91
N SER A 129 4.70 -6.12 -8.70
CA SER A 129 5.89 -5.41 -8.23
C SER A 129 6.76 -6.32 -7.38
N ILE A 130 8.07 -6.11 -7.44
CA ILE A 130 9.07 -6.84 -6.67
C ILE A 130 10.08 -5.88 -6.08
N THR A 131 10.47 -6.12 -4.84
CA THR A 131 11.53 -5.37 -4.17
C THR A 131 12.77 -6.22 -4.08
N ILE A 132 13.88 -5.73 -4.63
CA ILE A 132 15.18 -6.39 -4.57
C ILE A 132 16.19 -5.54 -3.77
N PRO A 133 17.03 -6.16 -2.93
CA PRO A 133 18.08 -5.46 -2.22
C PRO A 133 19.22 -5.10 -3.19
N ILE A 134 19.76 -3.88 -3.06
CA ILE A 134 20.96 -3.46 -3.80
C ILE A 134 22.24 -3.76 -2.99
N ASN A 135 22.17 -3.66 -1.67
CA ASN A 135 23.31 -3.92 -0.78
C ASN A 135 22.85 -4.46 0.58
N THR A 136 23.77 -5.09 1.31
CA THR A 136 23.63 -5.65 2.68
C THR A 136 23.20 -4.64 3.75
N LYS A 137 23.27 -3.32 3.48
CA LYS A 137 23.00 -2.24 4.46
C LYS A 137 21.79 -1.37 4.12
N SER A 138 20.64 -1.99 3.84
CA SER A 138 19.32 -1.33 3.92
C SER A 138 18.86 -0.48 2.73
N LEU A 139 19.48 -0.61 1.55
CA LEU A 139 18.96 0.02 0.33
C LEU A 139 18.35 -1.04 -0.59
N ALA A 140 17.08 -0.84 -0.92
CA ALA A 140 16.34 -1.69 -1.84
C ALA A 140 15.65 -0.83 -2.90
N ILE A 141 15.46 -1.42 -4.07
CA ILE A 141 14.65 -0.84 -5.13
C ILE A 141 13.43 -1.71 -5.35
N ASN A 142 12.33 -1.05 -5.70
CA ASN A 142 11.13 -1.71 -6.16
C ASN A 142 11.01 -1.52 -7.66
N ILE A 143 10.68 -2.60 -8.34
CA ILE A 143 10.43 -2.66 -9.77
C ILE A 143 8.95 -3.01 -9.92
N THR A 144 8.21 -2.20 -10.67
CA THR A 144 6.79 -2.41 -10.93
C THR A 144 6.56 -2.44 -12.44
N GLY A 145 5.75 -3.40 -12.90
CA GLY A 145 5.39 -3.55 -14.32
C GLY A 145 3.88 -3.46 -14.56
N PRO A 146 3.44 -3.54 -15.83
CA PRO A 146 2.04 -3.54 -16.19
C PRO A 146 1.29 -4.77 -15.65
N ILE A 147 -0.04 -4.68 -15.63
CA ILE A 147 -0.94 -5.76 -15.19
C ILE A 147 -0.64 -7.06 -15.97
N LEU A 148 -0.49 -8.17 -15.24
CA LEU A 148 -0.21 -9.52 -15.78
C LEU A 148 1.12 -9.65 -16.55
N LYS A 149 2.10 -8.76 -16.27
CA LYS A 149 3.46 -8.79 -16.84
C LYS A 149 4.52 -9.24 -15.83
N ASP A 150 4.16 -10.14 -14.92
CA ASP A 150 5.04 -10.66 -13.86
C ASP A 150 6.38 -11.21 -14.40
N SER A 151 6.35 -11.87 -15.55
CA SER A 151 7.56 -12.40 -16.19
C SER A 151 8.55 -11.30 -16.60
N GLU A 152 8.07 -10.17 -17.10
CA GLU A 152 8.90 -9.02 -17.46
C GLU A 152 9.50 -8.37 -16.21
N VAL A 153 8.69 -8.22 -15.15
CA VAL A 153 9.13 -7.72 -13.84
C VAL A 153 10.23 -8.59 -13.24
N LEU A 154 10.05 -9.91 -13.25
CA LEU A 154 11.05 -10.87 -12.75
C LEU A 154 12.32 -10.87 -13.60
N ASN A 155 12.20 -10.79 -14.93
CA ASN A 155 13.36 -10.71 -15.82
C ASN A 155 14.17 -9.42 -15.57
N MET A 156 13.49 -8.28 -15.39
CA MET A 156 14.14 -7.02 -15.02
C MET A 156 14.85 -7.13 -13.67
N ALA A 157 14.17 -7.70 -12.66
CA ALA A 157 14.75 -7.91 -11.33
C ALA A 157 16.00 -8.79 -11.37
N TYR A 158 15.94 -9.92 -12.08
CA TYR A 158 17.07 -10.83 -12.25
C TYR A 158 18.26 -10.13 -12.91
N LYS A 159 18.03 -9.34 -13.96
CA LYS A 159 19.11 -8.61 -14.64
C LYS A 159 19.75 -7.55 -13.77
N ILE A 160 18.96 -6.87 -12.94
CA ILE A 160 19.48 -5.88 -11.99
C ILE A 160 20.27 -6.58 -10.87
N GLU A 161 19.79 -7.70 -10.36
CA GLU A 161 20.50 -8.52 -9.37
C GLU A 161 21.84 -9.02 -9.93
N GLU A 162 21.87 -9.58 -11.15
CA GLU A 162 23.11 -10.00 -11.82
C GLU A 162 24.12 -8.85 -11.96
N TYR A 163 23.64 -7.63 -12.25
CA TYR A 163 24.49 -6.45 -12.38
C TYR A 163 25.14 -6.08 -11.04
N PHE A 164 24.37 -6.06 -9.95
CA PHE A 164 24.89 -5.74 -8.62
C PHE A 164 25.76 -6.87 -8.04
N ALA A 165 25.43 -8.13 -8.30
CA ALA A 165 26.25 -9.28 -7.89
C ALA A 165 27.65 -9.25 -8.53
N LYS A 166 27.75 -8.87 -9.81
CA LYS A 166 29.04 -8.69 -10.50
C LYS A 166 29.83 -7.47 -9.98
N GLY A 167 29.15 -6.45 -9.47
CA GLY A 167 29.77 -5.26 -8.89
C GLY A 167 30.33 -5.47 -7.48
N SER A 168 29.79 -6.41 -6.70
CA SER A 168 30.34 -6.79 -5.39
C SER A 168 31.66 -7.55 -5.47
N ASP A 169 31.95 -8.23 -6.58
CA ASP A 169 33.22 -8.91 -6.81
C ASP A 169 34.36 -7.97 -7.27
N LEU A 170 34.05 -6.70 -7.57
CA LEU A 170 35.02 -5.67 -8.00
C LEU A 170 35.48 -4.75 -6.85
N ASN A 171 35.09 -5.03 -5.61
CA ASN A 171 35.55 -4.34 -4.40
C ASN A 171 36.14 -5.33 -3.38
N VAL A 172 37.12 -6.13 -3.83
CA VAL A 172 38.12 -6.80 -2.98
C VAL A 172 39.50 -6.36 -3.41
#